data_AF-A0A0F9DR61-F1
#
_entry.id   AF-A0A0F9DR61-F1
#
_cell.length_a   1.000
_cell.length_b   1.000
_cell.length_c   1.000
_cell.angle_alpha   90.00
_cell.angle_beta   90.00
_cell.angle_gamma   90.00
#
_symmetry.space_group_name_H-M   'P 1'
#
loop_
_entity.id
_entity.type
_entity.pdbx_description
1 polymer ?
#
loop_
_entity_poly.entity_id
_entity_poly.type
_entity_poly.pdbx_seq_one_letter_code
_entity_poly.pdbx_strand_id
1 'polypeptide(L)' 'AKHLAFYNTSVIDCGVPVIGMHSPYELISKADLYYAYLAYKVFFEKA' A
#
# COMPACT_ATOMS: atom_id res chain seq x y z
N ALA A 1 -8.93 3.96 5.27
CA ALA A 1 -10.26 4.43 4.77
C ALA A 1 -10.90 5.68 5.43
N LYS A 2 -10.96 5.84 6.77
CA LYS A 2 -11.90 6.76 7.46
C LYS A 2 -11.88 8.24 7.04
N HIS A 3 -10.71 8.82 6.74
CA HIS A 3 -10.59 10.27 6.53
C HIS A 3 -10.87 10.70 5.08
N LEU A 4 -10.32 9.99 4.11
CA LEU A 4 -10.51 10.32 2.69
C LEU A 4 -11.91 9.91 2.19
N ALA A 5 -12.43 8.78 2.67
CA ALA A 5 -13.78 8.33 2.33
C ALA A 5 -14.88 9.32 2.76
N PHE A 6 -14.65 10.14 3.80
CA PHE A 6 -15.59 11.17 4.24
C PHE A 6 -15.92 12.17 3.14
N TYR A 7 -14.96 12.45 2.25
CA TYR A 7 -15.17 13.32 1.08
C TYR A 7 -15.88 12.61 -0.08
N ASN A 8 -16.56 11.48 0.18
CA ASN A 8 -17.23 10.64 -0.80
C ASN A 8 -16.30 10.16 -1.93
N THR A 9 -15.01 10.00 -1.63
CA THR A 9 -14.03 9.43 -2.56
C THR A 9 -14.00 7.92 -2.44
N SER A 10 -13.89 7.22 -3.58
CA SER A 10 -13.68 5.77 -3.57
C SER A 10 -12.24 5.47 -3.18
N VAL A 11 -12.03 4.82 -2.04
CA VAL A 11 -10.70 4.53 -1.49
C VAL A 11 -10.52 3.04 -1.24
N ILE A 12 -9.29 2.59 -1.40
CA ILE A 12 -8.86 1.23 -1.10
C ILE A 12 -7.58 1.30 -0.27
N ASP A 13 -7.50 0.51 0.80
CA ASP A 13 -6.30 0.38 1.61
C ASP A 13 -5.44 -0.75 1.02
N CYS A 14 -4.23 -0.42 0.55
CA CYS A 14 -3.29 -1.35 -0.09
C CYS A 14 -1.88 -1.15 0.51
N GLY A 15 -1.08 -2.21 0.56
CA GLY A 15 0.28 -2.14 1.10
C GLY A 15 1.01 -3.48 1.06
N VAL A 16 2.25 -3.49 1.53
CA VAL A 16 3.07 -4.69 1.65
C VAL A 16 2.91 -5.33 3.04
N PRO A 17 2.99 -6.66 3.16
CA PRO A 17 3.05 -7.31 4.47
C PRO A 17 4.36 -6.97 5.19
N VAL A 18 4.27 -6.76 6.51
CA VAL A 18 5.40 -6.41 7.37
C VAL A 18 5.50 -7.41 8.52
N ILE A 19 6.71 -7.89 8.81
CA ILE A 19 7.02 -8.69 10.00
C ILE A 19 7.67 -7.77 11.05
N GLY A 20 7.20 -7.87 12.31
CA GLY A 20 7.69 -7.04 13.41
C GLY A 20 7.21 -5.59 13.34
N MET A 21 5.99 -5.36 12.85
CA MET A 21 5.40 -4.03 12.74
C MET A 21 5.50 -3.26 14.07
N HIS A 22 5.93 -2.01 14.00
CA HIS A 22 6.26 -1.10 15.11
C HIS A 22 7.50 -1.46 15.95
N SER A 23 8.29 -2.46 15.56
CA SER A 23 9.58 -2.73 16.22
C SER A 23 10.68 -1.80 15.70
N PRO A 24 11.83 -1.67 16.40
CA PRO A 24 12.98 -0.91 15.89
C PRO A 24 13.55 -1.43 14.57
N TYR A 25 13.21 -2.66 14.16
CA TYR A 25 13.66 -3.26 12.91
C TYR A 25 12.55 -4.08 12.25
N GLU A 26 11.93 -3.51 11.23
CA GLU A 26 10.87 -4.15 10.46
C GLU A 26 11.42 -4.88 9.24
N LEU A 27 10.81 -6.03 8.90
CA LEU A 27 11.21 -6.83 7.75
C LEU A 27 10.07 -6.91 6.73
N ILE A 28 10.42 -6.71 5.45
CA ILE A 28 9.51 -6.86 4.31
C ILE A 28 10.17 -7.70 3.20
N SER A 29 9.34 -8.28 2.33
CA SER A 29 9.80 -9.00 1.14
C SER A 29 10.18 -8.05 0.00
N LYS A 30 11.30 -8.32 -0.67
CA LYS A 30 11.68 -7.59 -1.89
C LYS A 30 10.68 -7.79 -3.02
N ALA A 31 10.08 -8.98 -3.12
CA ALA A 31 9.10 -9.28 -4.15
C ALA A 31 7.83 -8.44 -3.93
N ASP A 32 7.32 -8.41 -2.70
CA ASP A 32 6.11 -7.65 -2.37
C ASP A 32 6.33 -6.14 -2.57
N LEU A 33 7.52 -5.62 -2.22
CA LEU A 33 7.88 -4.23 -2.48
C LEU A 33 7.87 -3.88 -3.98
N TYR A 34 8.43 -4.75 -4.82
CA TYR A 34 8.45 -4.53 -6.27
C TYR A 34 7.04 -4.58 -6.87
N TYR A 35 6.21 -5.53 -6.44
CA TYR A 35 4.83 -5.61 -6.92
C TYR A 35 3.94 -4.47 -6.41
N ALA A 36 4.15 -3.97 -5.19
CA ALA A 36 3.46 -2.77 -4.72
C ALA A 36 3.78 -1.56 -5.59
N TYR A 37 5.06 -1.37 -5.97
CA TYR A 37 5.45 -0.34 -6.93
C TYR A 37 4.73 -0.50 -8.28
N LEU A 38 4.76 -1.70 -8.86
CA LEU A 38 4.09 -1.97 -10.14
C LEU A 38 2.58 -1.76 -10.06
N ALA A 39 1.94 -2.19 -8.97
CA ALA A 39 0.50 -2.02 -8.76
C ALA A 39 0.13 -0.53 -8.72
N TYR A 40 0.86 0.30 -7.97
CA TYR A 40 0.60 1.73 -7.94
C TYR A 40 0.92 2.42 -9.26
N LYS A 41 2.01 2.03 -9.93
CA LYS A 41 2.34 2.55 -11.27
C LYS A 41 1.18 2.29 -12.24
N VAL A 42 0.72 1.05 -12.33
CA VAL A 42 -0.39 0.67 -13.22
C VAL A 42 -1.68 1.39 -12.82
N PHE A 43 -1.94 1.54 -11.53
CA PHE A 43 -3.09 2.30 -11.04
C PHE A 43 -3.04 3.75 -11.56
N PHE A 44 -1.91 4.46 -11.47
CA PHE A 44 -1.83 5.83 -11.98
C PHE A 44 -1.82 5.94 -13.50
N GLU A 45 -1.32 4.92 -14.22
CA GLU A 45 -1.27 4.94 -15.70
C GLU A 45 -2.60 4.55 -16.35
N LYS A 46 -3.47 3.78 -15.67
CA LYS A 46 -4.69 3.20 -16.25
C LYS A 46 -5.98 3.55 -15.51
N ALA A 47 -5.92 4.18 -14.34
CA ALA A 47 -7.11 4.65 -13.62
C ALA A 47 -7.76 5.86 -14.31
#